data_AF-A0A349QY07-F1
#
_entry.id   AF-A0A349QY07-F1
#
_cell.length_a   1.000
_cell.length_b   1.000
_cell.length_c   1.000
_cell.angle_alpha   90.00
_cell.angle_beta   90.00
_cell.angle_gamma   90.00
#
_symmetry.space_group_name_H-M   'P 1'
#
loop_
_entity.id
_entity.type
_entity.pdbx_description
1 polymer ?
#
loop_
_entity_poly.entity_id
_entity_poly.type
_entity_poly.pdbx_seq_one_letter_code
_entity_poly.pdbx_strand_id
1 'polypeptide(L)'
;YFYNYSFAPYIVAMDGDFGLFKSMLSEIVFEVGAFRSDSLNMIRALLASILLRLDRLFRAFHHIASESANNNLLTRFKMLMEEHVNSNLNCNQYASLLKIHRNELNRKIKAYTGHSPITLLQHRKIQEIKQRLLLDEQSIAQIAFELHFSDPNNLSRFFKKLTGLSPSAYKQKMQNDSFS
;
A
#
# COMPACT_ATOMS: atom_id res chain seq x y z
N TYR A 1 -4.91 -0.79 -1.92
CA TYR A 1 -5.03 -2.16 -2.47
C TYR A 1 -3.68 -2.82 -2.80
N PHE A 2 -2.53 -2.49 -2.17
CA PHE A 2 -1.23 -3.09 -2.53
C PHE A 2 -0.26 -3.37 -1.36
N TYR A 3 -0.75 -3.68 -0.16
CA TYR A 3 0.14 -4.11 0.93
C TYR A 3 -0.39 -5.35 1.62
N ASN A 4 -0.07 -6.52 1.06
CA ASN A 4 -0.10 -7.77 1.82
C ASN A 4 1.33 -8.27 1.96
N TYR A 5 1.90 -8.12 3.16
CA TYR A 5 3.25 -8.61 3.50
C TYR A 5 3.24 -10.07 3.96
N SER A 6 2.08 -10.72 4.00
CA SER A 6 1.95 -12.12 4.42
C SER A 6 2.22 -13.10 3.28
N PHE A 7 2.20 -12.60 2.04
CA PHE A 7 2.30 -13.41 0.85
C PHE A 7 2.96 -12.64 -0.29
N ALA A 8 3.73 -13.34 -1.11
CA ALA A 8 4.38 -12.72 -2.26
C ALA A 8 3.32 -12.09 -3.20
N PRO A 9 3.63 -10.94 -3.85
CA PRO A 9 2.68 -10.19 -4.67
C PRO A 9 2.36 -10.89 -6.01
N TYR A 10 2.84 -12.12 -6.21
CA TYR A 10 2.46 -12.95 -7.33
C TYR A 10 1.39 -13.94 -6.88
N ILE A 11 0.27 -13.94 -7.60
CA ILE A 11 -0.64 -15.07 -7.63
C ILE A 11 -0.17 -15.89 -8.83
N VAL A 12 0.10 -17.19 -8.64
CA VAL A 12 0.23 -18.10 -9.77
C VAL A 12 -1.18 -18.25 -10.36
N ALA A 13 -1.52 -17.35 -11.28
CA ALA A 13 -2.77 -17.43 -12.02
C ALA A 13 -2.74 -18.72 -12.85
N MET A 14 -3.82 -19.50 -12.81
CA MET A 14 -4.01 -20.55 -13.81
C MET A 14 -4.08 -19.88 -15.19
N ASP A 15 -3.56 -20.53 -16.24
CA ASP A 15 -3.37 -19.92 -17.56
C ASP A 15 -4.63 -19.24 -18.16
N GLY A 16 -5.83 -19.67 -17.75
CA GLY A 16 -7.10 -19.07 -18.17
C GLY A 16 -7.46 -17.72 -17.53
N ASP A 17 -7.01 -17.44 -16.31
CA ASP A 17 -7.35 -16.19 -15.60
C ASP A 17 -6.57 -15.00 -16.17
N PHE A 18 -5.31 -15.22 -16.56
CA PHE A 18 -4.47 -14.16 -17.12
C PHE A 18 -5.03 -13.62 -18.44
N GLY A 19 -5.52 -14.49 -19.32
CA GLY A 19 -6.16 -14.10 -20.57
C GLY A 19 -7.39 -13.22 -20.35
N LEU A 20 -8.22 -13.57 -19.36
CA LEU A 20 -9.41 -12.79 -19.02
C LEU A 20 -9.05 -11.39 -18.49
N PHE A 21 -8.10 -11.29 -17.56
CA PHE A 21 -7.65 -9.99 -17.04
C PHE A 21 -7.07 -9.12 -18.16
N LYS A 22 -6.28 -9.72 -19.07
CA LYS A 22 -5.72 -8.99 -20.21
C LYS A 22 -6.80 -8.41 -21.11
N SER A 23 -7.86 -9.17 -21.40
CA SER A 23 -8.99 -8.68 -22.21
C SER A 23 -9.71 -7.53 -21.52
N MET A 24 -10.02 -7.66 -20.23
CA MET A 24 -10.70 -6.60 -19.47
C MET A 24 -9.86 -5.31 -19.37
N LEU A 25 -8.53 -5.44 -19.19
CA LEU A 25 -7.62 -4.29 -19.18
C LEU A 25 -7.53 -3.64 -20.56
N SER A 26 -7.49 -4.44 -21.63
CA SER A 26 -7.49 -3.94 -23.01
C SER A 26 -8.75 -3.13 -23.30
N GLU A 27 -9.90 -3.59 -22.79
CA GLU A 27 -11.17 -2.89 -22.93
C GLU A 27 -11.19 -1.57 -22.15
N ILE A 28 -10.63 -1.52 -20.94
CA ILE A 28 -10.45 -0.26 -20.20
C ILE A 28 -9.57 0.71 -20.99
N VAL A 29 -8.45 0.25 -21.55
CA VAL A 29 -7.55 1.09 -22.36
C VAL A 29 -8.28 1.62 -23.59
N PHE A 30 -9.09 0.79 -24.25
CA PHE A 30 -9.90 1.20 -25.38
C PHE A 30 -10.94 2.25 -25.00
N GLU A 31 -11.69 2.07 -23.91
CA GLU A 31 -12.68 3.03 -23.41
C GLU A 31 -12.06 4.38 -23.00
N VAL A 32 -10.83 4.37 -22.48
CA VAL A 32 -10.08 5.61 -22.19
C VAL A 32 -9.64 6.31 -23.47
N GLY A 33 -9.20 5.55 -24.49
CA GLY A 33 -8.76 6.12 -25.78
C GLY A 33 -9.90 6.59 -26.68
N ALA A 34 -11.08 5.98 -26.57
CA ALA A 34 -12.27 6.28 -27.37
C ALA A 34 -13.47 6.62 -26.46
N PHE A 35 -13.28 7.62 -25.60
CA PHE A 35 -14.21 7.96 -24.51
C PHE A 35 -15.58 8.42 -25.03
N ARG A 36 -16.63 7.81 -24.48
CA ARG A 36 -18.05 8.06 -24.74
C ARG A 36 -18.76 8.47 -23.45
N SER A 37 -20.02 8.90 -23.56
CA SER A 37 -20.82 9.33 -22.41
C SER A 37 -21.03 8.23 -21.36
N ASP A 38 -21.01 6.96 -21.76
CA ASP A 38 -21.19 5.79 -20.90
C ASP A 38 -19.88 5.06 -20.51
N SER A 39 -18.75 5.45 -21.10
CA SER A 39 -17.43 4.84 -20.84
C SER A 39 -17.05 4.83 -19.36
N LEU A 40 -17.41 5.87 -18.60
CA LEU A 40 -17.12 5.91 -17.17
C LEU A 40 -17.82 4.78 -16.39
N ASN A 41 -19.05 4.44 -16.76
CA ASN A 41 -19.80 3.36 -16.13
C ASN A 41 -19.22 1.99 -16.53
N MET A 42 -18.83 1.83 -17.80
CA MET A 42 -18.17 0.63 -18.29
C MET A 42 -16.83 0.39 -17.60
N ILE A 43 -15.98 1.42 -17.52
CA ILE A 43 -14.68 1.38 -16.83
C ILE A 43 -14.88 0.99 -15.35
N ARG A 44 -15.86 1.59 -14.66
CA ARG A 44 -16.19 1.23 -13.27
C ARG A 44 -16.61 -0.24 -13.13
N ALA A 45 -17.45 -0.75 -14.04
CA ALA A 45 -17.89 -2.14 -14.01
C ALA A 45 -16.72 -3.11 -14.26
N LEU A 46 -15.86 -2.81 -15.23
CA LEU A 46 -14.67 -3.60 -15.54
C LEU A 46 -13.69 -3.61 -14.36
N LEU A 47 -13.40 -2.44 -13.78
CA LEU A 47 -12.54 -2.33 -12.59
C LEU A 47 -13.11 -3.12 -11.40
N ALA A 48 -14.40 -2.98 -11.11
CA ALA A 48 -15.05 -3.71 -10.03
C ALA A 48 -14.95 -5.24 -10.24
N SER A 49 -15.17 -5.70 -11.48
CA SER A 49 -15.05 -7.11 -11.85
C SER A 49 -13.62 -7.64 -11.73
N ILE A 50 -12.61 -6.86 -12.17
CA ILE A 50 -11.19 -7.19 -11.99
C ILE A 50 -10.87 -7.33 -10.49
N LEU A 51 -11.22 -6.32 -9.68
CA LEU A 51 -10.93 -6.32 -8.24
C LEU A 51 -11.57 -7.50 -7.52
N LEU A 52 -12.82 -7.83 -7.85
CA LEU A 52 -13.53 -8.96 -7.24
C LEU A 52 -12.88 -10.30 -7.60
N ARG A 53 -12.42 -10.45 -8.84
CA ARG A 53 -11.74 -11.67 -9.29
C ARG A 53 -10.36 -11.82 -8.65
N LEU A 54 -9.59 -10.74 -8.57
CA LEU A 54 -8.31 -10.72 -7.86
C LEU A 54 -8.49 -11.08 -6.38
N ASP A 55 -9.51 -10.53 -5.72
CA ASP A 55 -9.83 -10.86 -4.33
C ASP A 55 -10.20 -12.35 -4.17
N ARG A 56 -10.99 -12.92 -5.09
CA ARG A 56 -11.31 -14.36 -5.09
C ARG A 56 -10.08 -15.23 -5.26
N LEU A 57 -9.22 -14.93 -6.23
CA LEU A 57 -7.97 -15.66 -6.47
C LEU A 57 -7.02 -15.56 -5.28
N PHE A 58 -6.90 -14.37 -4.71
CA PHE A 58 -6.08 -14.13 -3.53
C PHE A 58 -6.56 -14.97 -2.33
N ARG A 59 -7.88 -15.00 -2.07
CA ARG A 59 -8.45 -15.79 -0.97
C ARG A 59 -8.29 -17.29 -1.19
N ALA A 60 -8.51 -17.76 -2.42
CA ALA A 60 -8.36 -19.17 -2.78
C ALA A 60 -6.91 -19.63 -2.61
N PHE A 61 -5.94 -18.84 -3.08
CA PHE A 61 -4.52 -19.15 -2.99
C PHE A 61 -3.98 -19.13 -1.54
N HIS A 62 -4.54 -18.29 -0.68
CA HIS A 62 -4.09 -18.14 0.71
C HIS A 62 -4.92 -18.91 1.74
N HIS A 63 -5.84 -19.77 1.30
CA HIS A 63 -6.77 -20.50 2.18
C HIS A 63 -7.43 -19.60 3.23
N ILE A 64 -7.72 -18.35 2.86
CA ILE A 64 -8.39 -17.40 3.75
C ILE A 64 -9.86 -17.80 3.75
N ALA A 65 -10.22 -18.69 4.69
CA ALA A 65 -11.60 -19.04 4.94
C ALA A 65 -12.41 -17.76 5.22
N SER A 66 -13.68 -17.80 4.86
CA SER A 66 -14.68 -16.72 4.97
C SER A 66 -14.94 -16.28 6.43
N GLU A 67 -13.94 -15.81 7.15
CA GLU A 67 -14.14 -15.05 8.40
C GLU A 67 -14.43 -13.60 8.04
N SER A 68 -15.69 -13.35 7.69
CA SER A 68 -16.37 -12.05 7.65
C SER A 68 -15.57 -10.88 7.08
N ALA A 69 -15.98 -10.44 5.89
CA ALA A 69 -15.48 -9.27 5.16
C ALA A 69 -15.61 -7.92 5.91
N ASN A 70 -15.84 -7.89 7.23
CA ASN A 70 -16.05 -6.68 8.00
C ASN A 70 -15.29 -6.58 9.34
N ASN A 71 -14.49 -7.56 9.79
CA ASN A 71 -13.96 -7.51 11.17
C ASN A 71 -12.57 -8.11 11.44
N ASN A 72 -11.74 -8.43 10.45
CA ASN A 72 -10.36 -8.85 10.78
C ASN A 72 -9.53 -7.63 11.23
N LEU A 73 -8.94 -7.74 12.43
CA LEU A 73 -8.06 -6.74 13.05
C LEU A 73 -7.00 -6.21 12.07
N LEU A 74 -6.45 -7.07 11.20
CA LEU A 74 -5.48 -6.66 10.19
C LEU A 74 -6.05 -5.62 9.22
N THR A 75 -7.28 -5.80 8.76
CA THR A 75 -7.92 -4.86 7.82
C THR A 75 -8.15 -3.51 8.49
N ARG A 76 -8.66 -3.50 9.72
CA ARG A 76 -8.84 -2.26 10.51
C ARG A 76 -7.51 -1.57 10.79
N PHE A 77 -6.46 -2.33 11.10
CA PHE A 77 -5.12 -1.77 11.28
C PHE A 77 -4.61 -1.12 9.98
N LYS A 78 -4.75 -1.80 8.83
CA LYS A 78 -4.37 -1.23 7.52
C LYS A 78 -5.15 0.05 7.18
N MET A 79 -6.47 0.08 7.43
CA MET A 79 -7.28 1.28 7.21
C MET A 79 -6.77 2.46 8.04
N LEU A 80 -6.52 2.25 9.34
CA LEU A 80 -5.95 3.29 10.21
C LEU A 80 -4.56 3.74 9.76
N MET A 81 -3.72 2.83 9.22
CA MET A 81 -2.41 3.20 8.69
C MET A 81 -2.50 4.16 7.51
N GLU A 82 -3.50 3.99 6.64
CA GLU A 82 -3.73 4.88 5.51
C GLU A 82 -4.33 6.21 5.98
N GLU A 83 -5.32 6.17 6.88
CA GLU A 83 -5.94 7.37 7.46
C GLU A 83 -4.93 8.26 8.19
N HIS A 84 -3.99 7.65 8.90
CA HIS A 84 -3.01 8.34 9.73
C HIS A 84 -1.58 8.31 9.16
N VAL A 85 -1.42 8.18 7.84
CA VAL A 85 -0.09 8.08 7.21
C VAL A 85 0.79 9.32 7.46
N ASN A 86 0.16 10.51 7.49
CA ASN A 86 0.84 11.77 7.78
C ASN A 86 1.03 12.00 9.28
N SER A 87 0.29 11.29 10.12
CA SER A 87 0.37 11.41 11.57
C SER A 87 1.54 10.59 12.13
N ASN A 88 2.15 11.07 13.21
CA ASN A 88 3.22 10.33 13.90
C ASN A 88 2.67 9.45 15.04
N LEU A 89 1.69 8.60 14.73
CA LEU A 89 1.09 7.72 15.73
C LEU A 89 2.02 6.54 16.07
N ASN A 90 2.16 6.27 17.36
CA ASN A 90 2.89 5.11 17.86
C ASN A 90 1.97 3.88 18.00
N CYS A 91 2.55 2.69 18.20
CA CYS A 91 1.79 1.45 18.31
C CYS A 91 0.75 1.44 19.44
N ASN A 92 0.94 2.19 20.54
CA ASN A 92 -0.05 2.26 21.61
C ASN A 92 -1.29 3.05 21.15
N GLN A 93 -1.09 4.12 20.37
CA GLN A 93 -2.19 4.90 19.80
C GLN A 93 -2.99 4.06 18.80
N TYR A 94 -2.32 3.31 17.92
CA TYR A 94 -3.01 2.35 17.04
C TYR A 94 -3.78 1.28 17.81
N ALA A 95 -3.20 0.72 18.88
CA ALA A 95 -3.89 -0.25 19.73
C ALA A 95 -5.14 0.35 20.38
N SER A 96 -5.04 1.61 20.83
CA SER A 96 -6.17 2.37 21.42
C SER A 96 -7.29 2.60 20.39
N LEU A 97 -6.96 3.04 19.17
CA LEU A 97 -7.91 3.20 18.06
C LEU A 97 -8.60 1.87 17.69
N LEU A 98 -7.87 0.77 17.79
CA LEU A 98 -8.39 -0.58 17.54
C LEU A 98 -9.15 -1.17 18.74
N LYS A 99 -9.15 -0.50 19.90
CA LYS A 99 -9.74 -0.95 21.17
C LYS A 99 -9.17 -2.28 21.66
N ILE A 100 -7.85 -2.46 21.54
CA ILE A 100 -7.13 -3.66 22.02
C ILE A 100 -5.86 -3.29 22.76
N HIS A 101 -5.28 -4.23 23.50
CA HIS A 101 -3.99 -4.03 24.14
C HIS A 101 -2.84 -4.09 23.13
N ARG A 102 -1.77 -3.31 23.34
CA ARG A 102 -0.58 -3.26 22.46
C ARG A 102 0.04 -4.64 22.25
N ASN A 103 0.08 -5.47 23.28
CA ASN A 103 0.62 -6.84 23.19
C ASN A 103 -0.21 -7.72 22.25
N GLU A 104 -1.53 -7.54 22.28
CA GLU A 104 -2.43 -8.27 21.38
C GLU A 104 -2.30 -7.78 19.93
N LEU A 105 -2.15 -6.46 19.72
CA LEU A 105 -1.84 -5.89 18.41
C LEU A 105 -0.55 -6.51 17.85
N ASN A 106 0.53 -6.50 18.63
CA ASN A 106 1.80 -7.10 18.24
C ASN A 106 1.65 -8.59 17.88
N ARG A 107 1.01 -9.38 18.75
CA ARG A 107 0.84 -10.82 18.56
C ARG A 107 0.04 -11.12 17.30
N LYS A 108 -1.14 -10.50 17.14
CA LYS A 108 -2.04 -10.77 16.01
C LYS A 108 -1.44 -10.28 14.70
N ILE A 109 -0.90 -9.06 14.63
CA ILE A 109 -0.30 -8.54 13.40
C ILE A 109 0.93 -9.35 12.98
N LYS A 110 1.78 -9.76 13.94
CA LYS A 110 2.92 -10.62 13.64
C LYS A 110 2.48 -12.01 13.17
N ALA A 111 1.44 -12.58 13.77
CA ALA A 111 0.87 -13.85 13.32
C ALA A 111 0.29 -13.75 11.90
N TYR A 112 -0.38 -12.64 11.58
CA TYR A 112 -0.96 -12.44 10.25
C TYR A 112 0.07 -12.12 9.17
N THR A 113 1.11 -11.33 9.48
CA THR A 113 1.98 -10.71 8.47
C THR A 113 3.45 -11.13 8.53
N GLY A 114 3.85 -11.89 9.55
CA GLY A 114 5.26 -12.16 9.85
C GLY A 114 6.03 -10.97 10.45
N HIS A 115 5.48 -9.76 10.42
CA HIS A 115 6.15 -8.53 10.84
C HIS A 115 5.47 -7.88 12.05
N SER A 116 6.26 -7.13 12.82
CA SER A 116 5.71 -6.34 13.92
C SER A 116 4.91 -5.13 13.38
N PRO A 117 3.88 -4.65 14.10
CA PRO A 117 3.16 -3.42 13.76
C PRO A 117 4.09 -2.23 13.50
N ILE A 118 5.15 -2.07 14.31
CA ILE A 118 6.09 -0.95 14.14
C ILE A 118 6.85 -1.05 12.81
N THR A 119 7.23 -2.25 12.39
CA THR A 119 7.87 -2.48 11.09
C THR A 119 6.94 -2.10 9.95
N LEU A 120 5.67 -2.50 10.03
CA LEU A 120 4.68 -2.16 9.00
C LEU A 120 4.43 -0.66 8.91
N LEU A 121 4.33 0.04 10.05
CA LEU A 121 4.20 1.49 10.10
C LEU A 121 5.41 2.19 9.48
N GLN A 122 6.62 1.74 9.81
CA GLN A 122 7.85 2.28 9.24
C GLN A 122 7.91 2.08 7.73
N HIS A 123 7.55 0.89 7.24
CA HIS A 123 7.49 0.62 5.80
C HIS A 123 6.47 1.51 5.10
N ARG A 124 5.26 1.67 5.65
CA ARG A 124 4.25 2.54 5.04
C ARG A 124 4.68 4.00 4.99
N LYS A 125 5.33 4.50 6.07
CA LYS A 125 5.89 5.86 6.12
C LYS A 125 7.01 6.05 5.09
N ILE A 126 7.83 5.04 4.84
CA ILE A 126 8.84 5.08 3.76
C ILE A 126 8.19 5.15 2.38
N GLN A 127 7.13 4.38 2.13
CA GLN A 127 6.42 4.45 0.85
C GLN A 127 5.82 5.82 0.61
N GLU A 128 5.26 6.44 1.66
CA GLU A 128 4.75 7.81 1.60
C GLU A 128 5.85 8.81 1.21
N ILE A 129 7.02 8.73 1.87
CA ILE A 129 8.16 9.59 1.56
C ILE A 129 8.63 9.37 0.12
N LYS A 130 8.72 8.13 -0.35
CA LYS A 130 9.11 7.82 -1.73
C LYS A 130 8.14 8.43 -2.74
N GLN A 131 6.84 8.28 -2.50
CA GLN A 131 5.80 8.84 -3.36
C GLN A 131 5.94 10.36 -3.47
N ARG A 132 6.05 11.06 -2.33
CA ARG A 132 6.22 12.53 -2.28
C ARG A 132 7.50 13.02 -2.94
N LEU A 133 8.61 12.27 -2.82
CA LEU A 133 9.87 12.63 -3.48
C LEU A 133 9.78 12.59 -5.01
N LEU A 134 8.94 11.71 -5.56
CA LEU A 134 8.84 11.44 -7.00
C LEU A 134 7.71 12.19 -7.68
N LEU A 135 6.55 12.29 -7.01
CA LEU A 135 5.35 12.87 -7.60
C LEU A 135 5.18 14.35 -7.27
N ASP A 136 5.71 14.79 -6.12
CA ASP A 136 5.54 16.16 -5.67
C ASP A 136 6.86 16.94 -5.83
N GLU A 137 6.75 18.23 -6.17
CA GLU A 137 7.89 19.17 -6.17
C GLU A 137 8.30 19.59 -4.75
N GLN A 138 7.94 18.78 -3.74
CA GLN A 138 8.24 19.06 -2.34
C GLN A 138 9.73 18.91 -2.05
N SER A 139 10.26 19.86 -1.29
CA SER A 139 11.58 19.76 -0.66
C SER A 139 11.57 18.75 0.48
N ILE A 140 12.73 18.17 0.80
CA ILE A 140 12.88 17.26 1.95
C ILE A 140 12.43 17.93 3.25
N ALA A 141 12.60 19.26 3.37
CA ALA A 141 12.17 20.01 4.53
C ALA A 141 10.64 20.09 4.67
N GLN A 142 9.92 20.30 3.56
CA GLN A 142 8.45 20.27 3.55
C GLN A 142 7.93 18.88 3.90
N ILE A 143 8.49 17.82 3.30
CA ILE A 143 8.11 16.44 3.60
C ILE A 143 8.36 16.12 5.09
N ALA A 144 9.48 16.56 5.65
CA ALA A 144 9.79 16.36 7.07
C ALA A 144 8.75 17.04 7.97
N PHE A 145 8.39 18.28 7.66
CA PHE A 145 7.37 19.03 8.39
C PHE A 145 6.00 18.35 8.34
N GLU A 146 5.53 17.99 7.14
CA GLU A 146 4.20 17.39 6.93
C GLU A 146 4.06 15.98 7.52
N LEU A 147 5.15 15.21 7.59
CA LEU A 147 5.17 13.89 8.23
C LEU A 147 5.60 13.94 9.71
N HIS A 148 5.62 15.15 10.29
CA HIS A 148 5.95 15.44 11.68
C HIS A 148 7.29 14.84 12.14
N PHE A 149 8.32 14.88 11.29
CA PHE A 149 9.70 14.70 11.72
C PHE A 149 10.19 15.98 12.41
N SER A 150 11.03 15.82 13.43
CA SER A 150 11.59 16.96 14.18
C SER A 150 12.41 17.91 13.31
N ASP A 151 13.11 17.37 12.31
CA ASP A 151 13.87 18.12 11.33
C ASP A 151 14.12 17.27 10.05
N PRO A 152 14.62 17.89 8.96
CA PRO A 152 14.92 17.18 7.72
C PRO A 152 16.03 16.13 7.84
N ASN A 153 16.94 16.29 8.81
CA ASN A 153 18.02 15.35 9.06
C ASN A 153 17.50 14.04 9.68
N ASN A 154 16.51 14.13 10.56
CA ASN A 154 15.84 12.99 11.17
C ASN A 154 15.06 12.18 10.14
N LEU A 155 14.34 12.85 9.23
CA LEU A 155 13.73 12.18 8.07
C LEU A 155 14.81 11.48 7.24
N SER A 156 15.91 12.18 6.91
CA SER A 156 16.97 11.61 6.07
C SER A 156 17.65 10.40 6.70
N ARG A 157 17.90 10.42 8.02
CA ARG A 157 18.43 9.27 8.78
C ARG A 157 17.45 8.12 8.81
N PHE A 158 16.17 8.39 9.08
CA PHE A 158 15.10 7.40 9.07
C PHE A 158 15.00 6.71 7.70
N PHE A 159 14.97 7.52 6.64
CA PHE A 159 14.88 7.03 5.26
C PHE A 159 16.10 6.18 4.90
N LYS A 160 17.32 6.68 5.13
CA LYS A 160 18.56 5.94 4.83
C LYS A 160 18.68 4.64 5.61
N LYS A 161 18.24 4.61 6.87
CA LYS A 161 18.25 3.40 7.69
C LYS A 161 17.39 2.28 7.08
N LEU A 162 16.28 2.62 6.44
CA LEU A 162 15.32 1.65 5.92
C LEU A 162 15.48 1.36 4.41
N THR A 163 16.07 2.28 3.65
CA THR A 163 16.21 2.15 2.19
C THR A 163 17.66 1.95 1.73
N GLY A 164 18.64 2.22 2.59
CA GLY A 164 20.06 2.24 2.25
C GLY A 164 20.53 3.53 1.54
N LEU A 165 19.60 4.39 1.09
CA LEU A 165 19.89 5.61 0.32
C LEU A 165 19.41 6.85 1.05
N SER A 166 20.04 8.01 0.83
CA SER A 166 19.44 9.29 1.27
C SER A 166 18.22 9.63 0.41
N PRO A 167 17.29 10.47 0.89
CA PRO A 167 16.15 10.92 0.09
C PRO A 167 16.58 11.53 -1.26
N SER A 168 17.62 12.39 -1.26
CA SER A 168 18.15 13.00 -2.49
C SER A 168 18.76 11.97 -3.44
N ALA A 169 19.55 11.02 -2.92
CA ALA A 169 20.15 9.97 -3.75
C ALA A 169 19.07 9.04 -4.35
N TYR A 170 18.02 8.76 -3.59
CA TYR A 170 16.87 8.02 -4.09
C TYR A 170 16.15 8.77 -5.21
N LYS A 171 15.85 10.07 -5.04
CA LYS A 171 15.22 10.90 -6.06
C LYS A 171 16.04 10.95 -7.35
N GLN A 172 17.35 11.19 -7.24
CA GLN A 172 18.25 11.21 -8.39
C GLN A 172 18.29 9.86 -9.13
N LYS A 173 18.39 8.75 -8.38
CA LYS A 173 18.41 7.41 -8.97
C LYS A 173 17.14 7.13 -9.78
N MET A 174 15.97 7.41 -9.21
CA MET A 174 14.69 7.16 -9.88
C MET A 174 14.47 8.06 -11.10
N GLN A 175 14.97 9.31 -11.07
CA GLN A 175 14.96 10.18 -12.24
C GLN A 175 15.82 9.60 -13.36
N ASN A 176 17.04 9.14 -13.07
CA ASN A 176 17.92 8.54 -14.08
C ASN A 176 17.35 7.24 -14.67
N ASP A 177 16.72 6.40 -13.85
CA ASP A 177 16.10 5.14 -14.28
C ASP A 177 14.83 5.38 -15.15
N SER A 178 14.19 6.55 -15.07
CA SER A 178 12.99 6.89 -15.88
C SER A 178 13.34 7.39 -17.29
N PHE A 179 14.63 7.63 -17.57
CA PHE A 179 15.14 8.10 -18.87
C PHE A 179 16.06 7.06 -19.56
N SER A 180 16.10 5.82 -19.08
CA SER A 180 16.77 4.67 -19.71
C SER A 180 15.76 3.60 -20.11
#